data_AF-A0A839RYF6-F1
#
_entry.id   AF-A0A839RYF6-F1
#
_cell.length_a   1.000
_cell.length_b   1.000
_cell.length_c   1.000
_cell.angle_alpha   90.00
_cell.angle_beta   90.00
_cell.angle_gamma   90.00
#
_symmetry.space_group_name_H-M   'P 1'
#
loop_
_entity.id
_entity.type
_entity.pdbx_description
1 polymer ?
#
loop_
_entity_poly.entity_id
_entity_poly.type
_entity_poly.pdbx_seq_one_letter_code
_entity_poly.pdbx_strand_id
1 'polypeptide(L)'
;MRDDDRHGPLPGPVTGDAADEVDFYDLLGVSDDATTSQIKSAFRARARSWHPDTGGDAHRFALLREAYDTLTDPERRAAYDGTDDTDDVADEPLPVPDPDPVPPPRRPRARAFGDDPSFRPPRVRLDPATIPWWESAATEPRTHLSPGRAPGHAVPVLVPAFTTAIAATLVLAGAPAPVLVAGLAVAVAAVTAVGVHVRGRHVALRAARAEVRDVVFGRPGTDDDQIAERRTADLLDRYLTRLPGARIFHGLAWPGSVFADIDHAVLCGRRLVLVESKRWLPGHYSTGADDVLQRNGRRFGGGGSRLAEALDVFDELLPGVDVRGALVLYPSRAGTITVAPTDAFTPAGTDVAVLTPEEFVRVAGAWLAEDPSTVDVRAFRTVIARVVS
;
A
#
# COMPACT_ATOMS: atom_id res chain seq x y z
N MET A 1 -63.20 21.93 -55.59
CA MET A 1 -63.58 20.57 -55.99
C MET A 1 -62.71 19.63 -55.18
N ARG A 2 -63.36 19.07 -54.15
CA ARG A 2 -63.05 17.83 -53.41
C ARG A 2 -61.81 17.82 -52.51
N ASP A 3 -61.99 17.84 -51.19
CA ASP A 3 -62.45 16.76 -50.26
C ASP A 3 -61.21 15.96 -49.81
N ASP A 4 -60.98 15.55 -48.57
CA ASP A 4 -61.81 15.53 -47.37
C ASP A 4 -60.88 15.29 -46.16
N ASP A 5 -61.19 15.96 -45.05
CA ASP A 5 -61.28 15.47 -43.67
C ASP A 5 -60.53 14.20 -43.20
N ARG A 6 -59.86 14.31 -42.03
CA ARG A 6 -60.26 13.69 -40.71
C ARG A 6 -59.06 13.37 -39.78
N HIS A 7 -58.98 14.17 -38.72
CA HIS A 7 -58.86 13.80 -37.29
C HIS A 7 -57.85 12.74 -36.79
N GLY A 8 -56.95 13.17 -35.88
CA GLY A 8 -56.30 12.35 -34.85
C GLY A 8 -55.48 13.24 -33.89
N PRO A 9 -55.50 13.01 -32.56
CA PRO A 9 -55.04 13.98 -31.56
C PRO A 9 -53.52 14.08 -31.47
N LEU A 10 -53.03 15.22 -30.96
CA LEU A 10 -51.64 15.39 -30.53
C LEU A 10 -51.28 14.29 -29.51
N PRO A 11 -50.17 13.54 -29.67
CA PRO A 11 -49.70 12.70 -28.60
C PRO A 11 -49.32 13.59 -27.42
N GLY A 12 -49.97 13.35 -26.27
CA GLY A 12 -49.53 13.85 -24.97
C GLY A 12 -48.16 13.29 -24.59
N PRO A 13 -47.58 13.73 -23.46
CA PRO A 13 -46.24 13.35 -23.08
C PRO A 13 -46.22 11.84 -22.84
N VAL A 14 -45.39 11.12 -23.59
CA VAL A 14 -44.98 9.76 -23.25
C VAL A 14 -44.19 9.85 -21.93
N THR A 15 -44.87 9.57 -20.84
CA THR A 15 -44.26 9.30 -19.54
C THR A 15 -43.78 7.86 -19.50
N GLY A 16 -42.51 7.67 -19.15
CA GLY A 16 -42.05 6.46 -18.47
C GLY A 16 -41.13 5.53 -19.26
N ASP A 17 -39.83 5.72 -19.02
CA ASP A 17 -38.91 4.68 -18.52
C ASP A 17 -38.49 3.54 -19.47
N ALA A 18 -37.33 3.74 -20.09
CA ALA A 18 -36.35 2.68 -20.34
C ALA A 18 -35.00 3.27 -19.92
N ALA A 19 -34.67 3.12 -18.63
CA ALA A 19 -33.40 3.51 -18.08
C ALA A 19 -32.27 2.81 -18.86
N ASP A 20 -31.24 3.59 -19.24
CA ASP A 20 -29.91 3.10 -19.57
C ASP A 20 -29.33 2.36 -18.34
N GLU A 21 -29.75 1.12 -18.10
CA GLU A 21 -29.06 0.25 -17.16
C GLU A 21 -27.81 -0.26 -17.87
N VAL A 22 -26.68 0.37 -17.54
CA VAL A 22 -25.39 0.09 -18.18
C VAL A 22 -24.93 -1.29 -17.73
N ASP A 23 -24.95 -2.28 -18.63
CA ASP A 23 -24.43 -3.61 -18.34
C ASP A 23 -22.95 -3.54 -17.92
N PHE A 24 -22.65 -4.17 -16.79
CA PHE A 24 -21.33 -4.25 -16.18
C PHE A 24 -20.33 -5.05 -17.03
N TYR A 25 -20.78 -6.06 -17.79
CA TYR A 25 -19.91 -6.80 -18.70
C TYR A 25 -19.48 -5.93 -19.88
N ASP A 26 -20.43 -5.23 -20.50
CA ASP A 26 -20.16 -4.22 -21.53
C ASP A 26 -19.33 -3.03 -21.01
N LEU A 27 -19.58 -2.59 -19.77
CA LEU A 27 -18.83 -1.53 -19.09
C LEU A 27 -17.39 -1.94 -18.72
N LEU A 28 -17.10 -3.24 -18.65
CA LEU A 28 -15.75 -3.76 -18.55
C LEU A 28 -15.17 -4.21 -19.90
N GLY A 29 -16.01 -4.47 -20.90
CA GLY A 29 -15.63 -4.96 -22.22
C GLY A 29 -15.16 -6.40 -22.17
N VAL A 30 -15.81 -7.19 -21.34
CA VAL A 30 -15.54 -8.59 -21.13
C VAL A 30 -16.83 -9.36 -21.37
N SER A 31 -16.69 -10.62 -21.78
CA SER A 31 -17.82 -11.51 -21.97
C SER A 31 -18.42 -11.94 -20.62
N ASP A 32 -19.67 -12.38 -20.62
CA ASP A 32 -20.41 -12.92 -19.47
C ASP A 32 -19.72 -14.17 -18.88
N ASP A 33 -18.96 -14.90 -19.69
CA ASP A 33 -18.13 -16.06 -19.30
C ASP A 33 -16.72 -15.66 -18.78
N ALA A 34 -16.41 -14.37 -18.69
CA ALA A 34 -15.07 -13.91 -18.35
C ALA A 34 -14.63 -14.37 -16.95
N THR A 35 -13.40 -14.86 -16.88
CA THR A 35 -12.74 -15.22 -15.62
C THR A 35 -12.45 -13.97 -14.79
N THR A 36 -12.36 -14.12 -13.46
CA THR A 36 -11.98 -13.03 -12.54
C THR A 36 -10.67 -12.35 -12.94
N SER A 37 -9.71 -13.10 -13.50
CA SER A 37 -8.46 -12.55 -14.01
C SER A 37 -8.66 -11.63 -15.22
N GLN A 38 -9.57 -11.98 -16.14
CA GLN A 38 -9.92 -11.16 -17.30
C GLN A 38 -10.68 -9.90 -16.88
N ILE A 39 -11.63 -10.02 -15.96
CA ILE A 39 -12.37 -8.89 -15.36
C ILE A 39 -11.39 -7.90 -14.72
N LYS A 40 -10.44 -8.40 -13.90
CA LYS A 40 -9.41 -7.57 -13.26
C LYS A 40 -8.49 -6.87 -14.27
N SER A 41 -8.09 -7.58 -15.32
CA SER A 41 -7.26 -7.01 -16.38
C SER A 41 -8.00 -5.92 -17.16
N ALA A 42 -9.27 -6.16 -17.51
CA ALA A 42 -10.11 -5.23 -18.26
C ALA A 42 -10.42 -3.96 -17.46
N PHE A 43 -10.75 -4.12 -16.17
CA PHE A 43 -10.90 -3.01 -15.25
C PHE A 43 -9.63 -2.15 -15.19
N ARG A 44 -8.44 -2.76 -15.00
CA ARG A 44 -7.16 -2.02 -14.98
C ARG A 44 -6.87 -1.27 -16.27
N ALA A 45 -7.28 -1.81 -17.42
CA ALA A 45 -7.13 -1.14 -18.71
C ALA A 45 -8.06 0.08 -18.84
N ARG A 46 -9.34 -0.06 -18.48
CA ARG A 46 -10.33 1.01 -18.54
C ARG A 46 -10.11 2.09 -17.48
N ALA A 47 -9.73 1.71 -16.26
CA ALA A 47 -9.43 2.61 -15.16
C ALA A 47 -8.29 3.59 -15.50
N ARG A 48 -7.26 3.13 -16.22
CA ARG A 48 -6.17 4.01 -16.72
C ARG A 48 -6.64 5.04 -17.75
N SER A 49 -7.73 4.76 -18.46
CA SER A 49 -8.25 5.62 -19.52
C SER A 49 -9.33 6.59 -19.00
N TRP A 50 -10.05 6.21 -17.96
CA TRP A 50 -11.19 6.97 -17.40
C TRP A 50 -10.86 7.65 -16.06
N HIS A 51 -9.60 7.59 -15.60
CA HIS A 51 -9.21 8.25 -14.36
C HIS A 51 -9.38 9.77 -14.46
N PRO A 52 -9.99 10.45 -13.46
CA PRO A 52 -10.18 11.90 -13.47
C PRO A 52 -8.86 12.68 -13.60
N ASP A 53 -7.76 12.20 -13.00
CA ASP A 53 -6.41 12.78 -13.15
C ASP A 53 -5.89 12.84 -14.60
N THR A 54 -6.43 12.02 -15.50
CA THR A 54 -6.09 12.03 -16.94
C THR A 54 -7.11 12.76 -17.81
N GLY A 55 -8.06 13.47 -17.18
CA GLY A 55 -9.17 14.17 -17.84
C GLY A 55 -10.41 13.30 -18.08
N GLY A 56 -10.55 12.19 -17.34
CA GLY A 56 -11.71 11.28 -17.39
C GLY A 56 -12.92 11.76 -16.59
N ASP A 57 -14.06 11.11 -16.81
CA ASP A 57 -15.33 11.41 -16.14
C ASP A 57 -15.45 10.62 -14.83
N ALA A 58 -15.55 11.35 -13.71
CA ALA A 58 -15.66 10.79 -12.37
C ALA A 58 -16.91 9.90 -12.19
N HIS A 59 -18.02 10.20 -12.88
CA HIS A 59 -19.24 9.40 -12.82
C HIS A 59 -19.04 8.04 -13.52
N ARG A 60 -18.41 8.06 -14.69
CA ARG A 60 -18.06 6.82 -15.42
C ARG A 60 -17.03 5.97 -14.69
N PHE A 61 -16.11 6.61 -13.97
CA PHE A 61 -15.15 5.89 -13.13
C PHE A 61 -15.81 5.21 -11.92
N ALA A 62 -16.81 5.85 -11.31
CA ALA A 62 -17.60 5.25 -10.24
C ALA A 62 -18.37 4.01 -10.72
N LEU A 63 -19.05 4.10 -11.88
CA LEU A 63 -19.74 2.97 -12.50
C LEU A 63 -18.78 1.84 -12.87
N LEU A 64 -17.60 2.17 -13.43
CA LEU A 64 -16.58 1.18 -13.75
C LEU A 64 -16.09 0.43 -12.50
N ARG A 65 -15.98 1.13 -11.37
CA ARG A 65 -15.62 0.54 -10.07
C ARG A 65 -16.74 -0.37 -9.54
N GLU A 66 -17.99 0.07 -9.62
CA GLU A 66 -19.15 -0.71 -9.21
C GLU A 66 -19.30 -2.00 -10.02
N ALA A 67 -19.09 -1.95 -11.33
CA ALA A 67 -19.07 -3.11 -12.20
C ALA A 67 -17.96 -4.10 -11.80
N TYR A 68 -16.76 -3.61 -11.53
CA TYR A 68 -15.65 -4.45 -11.08
C TYR A 68 -15.92 -5.10 -9.71
N ASP A 69 -16.42 -4.32 -8.74
CA ASP A 69 -16.72 -4.78 -7.39
C ASP A 69 -17.84 -5.85 -7.40
N THR A 70 -18.81 -5.70 -8.29
CA THR A 70 -19.93 -6.64 -8.45
C THR A 70 -19.51 -7.92 -9.18
N LEU A 71 -18.79 -7.82 -10.30
CA LEU A 71 -18.43 -9.01 -11.11
C LEU A 71 -17.22 -9.79 -10.57
N THR A 72 -16.41 -9.20 -9.67
CA THR A 72 -15.27 -9.89 -9.05
C THR A 72 -15.68 -10.78 -7.87
N ASP A 73 -16.74 -10.41 -7.16
CA ASP A 73 -17.29 -11.17 -6.03
C ASP A 73 -18.27 -12.24 -6.55
N PRO A 74 -18.04 -13.54 -6.29
CA PRO A 74 -18.89 -14.61 -6.80
C PRO A 74 -20.35 -14.53 -6.35
N GLU A 75 -20.62 -14.07 -5.13
CA GLU A 75 -21.98 -13.96 -4.59
C GLU A 75 -22.71 -12.76 -5.23
N ARG A 76 -22.01 -11.64 -5.38
CA ARG A 76 -22.57 -10.43 -6.01
C ARG A 76 -22.76 -10.61 -7.52
N ARG A 77 -21.83 -11.31 -8.19
CA ARG A 77 -21.95 -11.67 -9.61
C ARG A 77 -23.15 -12.57 -9.84
N ALA A 78 -23.31 -13.63 -9.04
CA ALA A 78 -24.48 -14.50 -9.15
C ALA A 78 -25.80 -13.76 -8.90
N ALA A 79 -25.81 -12.77 -7.99
CA ALA A 79 -26.98 -11.94 -7.76
C ALA A 79 -27.26 -10.99 -8.93
N TYR A 80 -26.22 -10.42 -9.54
CA TYR A 80 -26.29 -9.58 -10.74
C TYR A 80 -26.78 -10.37 -11.96
N ASP A 81 -26.18 -11.53 -12.22
CA ASP A 81 -26.56 -12.43 -13.31
C ASP A 81 -27.99 -12.97 -13.09
N GLY A 82 -28.42 -13.16 -11.83
CA GLY A 82 -29.76 -13.63 -11.48
C GLY A 82 -30.87 -12.57 -11.54
N THR A 83 -30.53 -11.29 -11.72
CA THR A 83 -31.50 -10.21 -11.93
C THR A 83 -31.84 -9.94 -13.40
N ASP A 84 -31.08 -10.50 -14.34
CA ASP A 84 -31.21 -10.22 -15.79
C ASP A 84 -31.99 -11.31 -16.57
N ASP A 85 -32.64 -12.23 -15.86
CA ASP A 85 -33.32 -13.41 -16.41
C ASP A 85 -34.72 -13.13 -17.02
N THR A 86 -34.93 -11.93 -17.57
CA THR A 86 -36.09 -11.64 -18.44
C THR A 86 -35.64 -10.90 -19.70
N ASP A 87 -35.22 -11.66 -20.71
CA ASP A 87 -35.89 -11.68 -22.02
C ASP A 87 -35.20 -12.72 -22.91
N ASP A 88 -35.59 -13.98 -22.70
CA ASP A 88 -35.33 -15.08 -23.63
C ASP A 88 -36.30 -14.93 -24.82
N VAL A 89 -36.00 -14.01 -25.75
CA VAL A 89 -36.64 -13.92 -27.06
C VAL A 89 -35.62 -14.33 -28.11
N ALA A 90 -35.81 -15.53 -28.64
CA ALA A 90 -35.23 -15.95 -29.90
C ALA A 90 -35.73 -15.01 -31.02
N ASP A 91 -34.88 -14.09 -31.45
CA ASP A 91 -35.08 -13.31 -32.66
C ASP A 91 -33.93 -13.53 -33.63
N GLU A 92 -34.27 -13.64 -34.91
CA GLU A 92 -33.32 -13.79 -36.02
C GLU A 92 -32.21 -12.73 -35.99
N PRO A 93 -31.00 -13.06 -36.49
CA PRO A 93 -29.91 -12.10 -36.51
C PRO A 93 -30.27 -10.91 -37.41
N LEU A 94 -30.55 -9.76 -36.77
CA LEU A 94 -30.65 -8.49 -37.48
C LEU A 94 -29.35 -8.24 -38.24
N PRO A 95 -29.41 -7.64 -39.45
CA PRO A 95 -28.20 -7.30 -40.18
C PRO A 95 -27.46 -6.23 -39.39
N VAL A 96 -26.37 -6.64 -38.75
CA VAL A 96 -25.36 -5.76 -38.16
C VAL A 96 -24.96 -4.77 -39.26
N PRO A 97 -25.12 -3.44 -39.08
CA PRO A 97 -24.32 -2.50 -39.83
C PRO A 97 -22.88 -2.90 -39.52
N ASP A 98 -22.08 -3.18 -40.56
CA ASP A 98 -20.66 -3.50 -40.39
C ASP A 98 -20.10 -2.53 -39.34
N PRO A 99 -19.65 -3.02 -38.16
CA PRO A 99 -19.03 -2.13 -37.21
C PRO A 99 -17.91 -1.47 -38.00
N ASP A 100 -17.90 -0.14 -38.04
CA ASP A 100 -16.83 0.63 -38.67
C ASP A 100 -15.54 -0.11 -38.38
N PRO A 101 -14.86 -0.66 -39.42
CA PRO A 101 -13.86 -1.68 -39.22
C PRO A 101 -12.93 -1.17 -38.16
N VAL A 102 -12.92 -1.84 -36.99
CA VAL A 102 -12.07 -1.47 -35.86
C VAL A 102 -10.71 -1.26 -36.49
N PRO A 103 -10.20 -0.02 -36.56
CA PRO A 103 -8.97 0.23 -37.29
C PRO A 103 -7.97 -0.72 -36.65
N PRO A 104 -7.41 -1.68 -37.42
CA PRO A 104 -6.72 -2.85 -36.89
C PRO A 104 -5.78 -2.34 -35.83
N PRO A 105 -5.92 -2.79 -34.56
CA PRO A 105 -5.64 -2.00 -33.36
C PRO A 105 -4.42 -1.18 -33.66
N ARG A 106 -4.59 0.11 -34.04
CA ARG A 106 -3.58 0.87 -34.83
C ARG A 106 -2.24 0.44 -34.27
N ARG A 107 -1.50 -0.49 -34.91
CA ARG A 107 -0.36 -1.21 -34.27
C ARG A 107 0.35 -0.13 -33.53
N PRO A 108 0.29 -0.02 -32.18
CA PRO A 108 0.35 1.25 -31.46
C PRO A 108 1.41 1.99 -32.19
N ARG A 109 1.01 2.95 -33.06
CA ARG A 109 1.95 3.50 -34.06
C ARG A 109 3.01 3.93 -33.13
N ALA A 110 4.14 3.24 -33.12
CA ALA A 110 5.06 3.42 -32.04
C ALA A 110 5.48 4.84 -32.34
N ARG A 111 4.87 5.80 -31.63
CA ARG A 111 5.54 7.00 -31.24
C ARG A 111 6.67 6.34 -30.52
N ALA A 112 7.74 6.12 -31.28
CA ALA A 112 8.91 5.40 -30.86
C ALA A 112 9.53 6.35 -29.86
N PHE A 113 8.90 6.46 -28.70
CA PHE A 113 9.35 7.15 -27.52
C PHE A 113 10.46 6.32 -26.91
N GLY A 114 11.33 5.74 -27.74
CA GLY A 114 12.49 4.97 -27.32
C GLY A 114 12.25 3.78 -26.40
N ASP A 115 11.03 3.53 -25.93
CA ASP A 115 10.73 2.49 -24.94
C ASP A 115 10.68 1.13 -25.60
N ASP A 116 11.32 0.15 -24.95
CA ASP A 116 11.31 -1.24 -25.36
C ASP A 116 10.47 -2.04 -24.35
N PRO A 117 9.23 -2.44 -24.69
CA PRO A 117 8.36 -3.15 -23.76
C PRO A 117 8.89 -4.54 -23.40
N SER A 118 9.75 -5.12 -24.23
CA SER A 118 10.41 -6.41 -23.98
C SER A 118 11.63 -6.26 -23.07
N PHE A 119 12.22 -5.07 -23.00
CA PHE A 119 13.41 -4.83 -22.19
C PHE A 119 13.15 -5.12 -20.71
N ARG A 120 14.04 -5.96 -20.15
CA ARG A 120 14.05 -6.30 -18.73
C ARG A 120 15.31 -5.66 -18.12
N PRO A 121 15.19 -4.65 -17.25
CA PRO A 121 16.37 -4.10 -16.58
C PRO A 121 17.11 -5.19 -15.81
N PRO A 122 18.45 -5.13 -15.77
CA PRO A 122 19.26 -6.12 -15.09
C PRO A 122 18.96 -6.14 -13.58
N ARG A 123 19.22 -7.28 -12.93
CA ARG A 123 19.16 -7.35 -11.47
C ARG A 123 20.41 -6.70 -10.89
N VAL A 124 20.23 -5.67 -10.07
CA VAL A 124 21.33 -5.00 -9.40
C VAL A 124 21.89 -5.90 -8.30
N ARG A 125 23.22 -6.02 -8.26
CA ARG A 125 23.98 -6.75 -7.24
C ARG A 125 25.09 -5.85 -6.72
N LEU A 126 24.94 -5.42 -5.49
CA LEU A 126 25.93 -4.70 -4.72
C LEU A 126 26.82 -5.66 -3.94
N ASP A 127 28.11 -5.34 -3.90
CA ASP A 127 29.06 -5.93 -2.95
C ASP A 127 28.74 -5.40 -1.54
N PRO A 128 28.42 -6.26 -0.57
CA PRO A 128 28.15 -5.87 0.80
C PRO A 128 29.21 -4.95 1.43
N ALA A 129 30.50 -5.12 1.09
CA ALA A 129 31.57 -4.27 1.61
C ALA A 129 31.43 -2.79 1.18
N THR A 130 30.64 -2.50 0.15
CA THR A 130 30.38 -1.15 -0.37
C THR A 130 29.12 -0.51 0.21
N ILE A 131 28.39 -1.23 1.08
CA ILE A 131 27.15 -0.77 1.68
C ILE A 131 27.47 -0.24 3.10
N PRO A 132 27.36 1.08 3.34
CA PRO A 132 27.90 1.71 4.57
C PRO A 132 27.35 1.15 5.88
N TRP A 133 26.11 0.67 5.87
CA TRP A 133 25.39 0.20 7.06
C TRP A 133 25.42 -1.33 7.23
N TRP A 134 26.00 -2.07 6.28
CA TRP A 134 25.86 -3.53 6.22
C TRP A 134 26.44 -4.27 7.42
N GLU A 135 27.63 -3.86 7.87
CA GLU A 135 28.28 -4.48 9.01
C GLU A 135 27.62 -4.07 10.34
N SER A 136 27.22 -2.80 10.47
CA SER A 136 26.53 -2.30 11.66
C SER A 136 25.17 -2.98 11.89
N ALA A 137 24.45 -3.31 10.80
CA ALA A 137 23.21 -4.08 10.89
C ALA A 137 23.44 -5.51 11.43
N ALA A 138 24.66 -6.04 11.35
CA ALA A 138 25.01 -7.37 11.84
C ALA A 138 25.21 -7.46 13.35
N THR A 139 25.55 -6.36 14.01
CA THR A 139 25.99 -6.36 15.41
C THR A 139 24.84 -6.45 16.42
N GLU A 140 23.61 -6.16 16.00
CA GLU A 140 22.41 -6.26 16.86
C GLU A 140 21.45 -7.37 16.40
N PRO A 141 21.76 -8.65 16.64
CA PRO A 141 21.01 -9.76 16.04
C PRO A 141 19.59 -9.96 16.58
N ARG A 142 19.15 -9.17 17.56
CA ARG A 142 17.88 -9.39 18.27
C ARG A 142 16.88 -8.28 17.97
N THR A 143 15.73 -8.67 17.43
CA THR A 143 14.60 -7.75 17.24
C THR A 143 14.00 -7.34 18.59
N HIS A 144 13.87 -6.04 18.81
CA HIS A 144 13.22 -5.43 19.96
C HIS A 144 11.82 -4.96 19.56
N LEU A 145 10.79 -5.40 20.30
CA LEU A 145 9.44 -4.89 20.07
C LEU A 145 9.22 -3.67 20.95
N SER A 146 8.83 -2.55 20.33
CA SER A 146 8.35 -1.37 21.03
C SER A 146 6.82 -1.44 21.11
N PRO A 147 6.23 -1.71 22.29
CA PRO A 147 4.80 -1.57 22.47
C PRO A 147 4.48 -0.08 22.43
N GLY A 148 3.66 0.36 21.47
CA GLY A 148 3.23 1.75 21.36
C GLY A 148 2.74 2.29 22.72
N ARG A 149 3.52 3.19 23.32
CA ARG A 149 3.28 3.97 24.54
C ARG A 149 2.43 3.27 25.62
N ALA A 150 3.08 2.68 26.64
CA ALA A 150 2.46 2.44 27.94
C ALA A 150 3.03 3.43 28.98
N PRO A 151 2.20 4.18 29.74
CA PRO A 151 2.69 5.09 30.76
C PRO A 151 3.35 4.34 31.94
N GLY A 152 4.45 4.87 32.46
CA GLY A 152 4.92 4.66 33.84
C GLY A 152 5.54 3.30 34.17
N HIS A 153 6.78 3.06 33.77
CA HIS A 153 7.53 1.82 34.06
C HIS A 153 7.99 1.65 35.52
N ALA A 154 7.82 2.63 36.40
CA ALA A 154 8.27 2.55 37.80
C ALA A 154 7.21 1.94 38.75
N VAL A 155 5.94 1.93 38.38
CA VAL A 155 4.83 1.63 39.31
C VAL A 155 4.70 0.13 39.69
N PRO A 156 4.89 -0.86 38.79
CA PRO A 156 4.53 -2.25 39.13
C PRO A 156 5.48 -2.93 40.12
N VAL A 157 6.72 -2.45 40.28
CA VAL A 157 7.73 -3.06 41.17
C VAL A 157 7.79 -2.39 42.53
N LEU A 158 7.57 -1.08 42.60
CA LEU A 158 7.64 -0.32 43.85
C LEU A 158 6.46 -0.61 44.79
N VAL A 159 5.26 -0.83 44.25
CA VAL A 159 4.05 -1.09 45.05
C VAL A 159 4.14 -2.35 45.92
N PRO A 160 4.49 -3.55 45.40
CA PRO A 160 4.59 -4.75 46.23
C PRO A 160 5.73 -4.67 47.25
N ALA A 161 6.89 -4.08 46.88
CA ALA A 161 8.02 -3.91 47.79
C ALA A 161 7.65 -2.99 48.97
N PHE A 162 6.99 -1.86 48.68
CA PHE A 162 6.54 -0.90 49.67
C PHE A 162 5.45 -1.49 50.59
N THR A 163 4.48 -2.24 50.04
CA THR A 163 3.46 -2.91 50.86
C THR A 163 4.04 -4.01 51.73
N THR A 164 5.00 -4.80 51.23
CA THR A 164 5.72 -5.78 52.08
C THR A 164 6.57 -5.12 53.17
N ALA A 165 7.20 -3.98 52.88
CA ALA A 165 7.97 -3.23 53.87
C ALA A 165 7.07 -2.65 54.98
N ILE A 166 5.89 -2.11 54.62
CA ILE A 166 4.89 -1.64 55.59
C ILE A 166 4.39 -2.79 56.46
N ALA A 167 4.05 -3.93 55.86
CA ALA A 167 3.61 -5.11 56.61
C ALA A 167 4.69 -5.61 57.59
N ALA A 168 5.95 -5.68 57.16
CA ALA A 168 7.09 -6.04 58.02
C ALA A 168 7.31 -5.04 59.16
N THR A 169 7.15 -3.74 58.88
CA THR A 169 7.27 -2.68 59.90
C THR A 169 6.16 -2.78 60.94
N LEU A 170 4.92 -3.09 60.53
CA LEU A 170 3.79 -3.30 61.45
C LEU A 170 4.00 -4.51 62.36
N VAL A 171 4.62 -5.58 61.86
CA VAL A 171 5.02 -6.75 62.66
C VAL A 171 6.06 -6.36 63.71
N LEU A 172 7.11 -5.64 63.32
CA LEU A 172 8.17 -5.19 64.22
C LEU A 172 7.67 -4.19 65.28
N ALA A 173 6.65 -3.40 64.95
CA ALA A 173 6.01 -2.46 65.87
C ALA A 173 5.00 -3.09 66.84
N GLY A 174 4.77 -4.41 66.78
CA GLY A 174 3.85 -5.11 67.68
C GLY A 174 2.37 -4.77 67.42
N ALA A 175 2.00 -4.49 66.17
CA ALA A 175 0.62 -4.16 65.82
C ALA A 175 -0.37 -5.28 66.24
N PRO A 176 -1.61 -4.93 66.62
CA PRO A 176 -2.60 -5.93 67.03
C PRO A 176 -2.95 -6.87 65.87
N ALA A 177 -3.27 -8.12 66.19
CA ALA A 177 -3.57 -9.18 65.22
C ALA A 177 -4.46 -8.77 64.02
N PRO A 178 -5.60 -8.05 64.18
CA PRO A 178 -6.41 -7.63 63.02
C PRO A 178 -5.67 -6.72 62.04
N VAL A 179 -4.75 -5.86 62.52
CA VAL A 179 -3.94 -4.97 61.67
C VAL A 179 -2.90 -5.77 60.89
N LEU A 180 -2.29 -6.79 61.51
CA LEU A 180 -1.35 -7.68 60.84
C LEU A 180 -2.02 -8.51 59.74
N VAL A 181 -3.22 -9.05 60.03
CA VAL A 181 -4.02 -9.79 59.05
C VAL A 181 -4.42 -8.90 57.87
N ALA A 182 -4.87 -7.67 58.13
CA ALA A 182 -5.20 -6.72 57.09
C ALA A 182 -3.97 -6.33 56.24
N GLY A 183 -2.82 -6.08 56.87
CA GLY A 183 -1.57 -5.77 56.17
C GLY A 183 -1.09 -6.93 55.28
N LEU A 184 -1.18 -8.16 55.76
CA LEU A 184 -0.86 -9.36 54.97
C LEU A 184 -1.82 -9.52 53.79
N ALA A 185 -3.12 -9.32 53.99
CA ALA A 185 -4.10 -9.40 52.91
C ALA A 185 -3.82 -8.36 51.80
N VAL A 186 -3.46 -7.13 52.17
CA VAL A 186 -3.06 -6.07 51.22
C VAL A 186 -1.78 -6.45 50.47
N ALA A 187 -0.78 -7.02 51.15
CA ALA A 187 0.45 -7.49 50.51
C ALA A 187 0.18 -8.63 49.51
N VAL A 188 -0.64 -9.61 49.88
CA VAL A 188 -1.04 -10.72 49.00
C VAL A 188 -1.80 -10.20 47.78
N ALA A 189 -2.75 -9.26 47.98
CA ALA A 189 -3.48 -8.65 46.88
C ALA A 189 -2.55 -7.86 45.94
N ALA A 190 -1.61 -7.10 46.47
CA ALA A 190 -0.61 -6.37 45.68
C ALA A 190 0.27 -7.31 44.86
N VAL A 191 0.80 -8.39 45.46
CA VAL A 191 1.60 -9.40 44.75
C VAL A 191 0.79 -10.10 43.66
N THR A 192 -0.48 -10.44 43.95
CA THR A 192 -1.38 -11.08 42.97
C THR A 192 -1.66 -10.15 41.79
N ALA A 193 -1.96 -8.87 42.05
CA ALA A 193 -2.19 -7.87 41.02
C ALA A 193 -0.95 -7.68 40.12
N VAL A 194 0.24 -7.62 40.71
CA VAL A 194 1.50 -7.56 39.96
C VAL A 194 1.73 -8.83 39.14
N GLY A 195 1.46 -10.01 39.71
CA GLY A 195 1.55 -11.29 39.01
C GLY A 195 0.62 -11.35 37.78
N VAL A 196 -0.63 -10.90 37.93
CA VAL A 196 -1.60 -10.81 36.81
C VAL A 196 -1.12 -9.81 35.76
N HIS A 197 -0.62 -8.64 36.16
CA HIS A 197 -0.10 -7.63 35.24
C HIS A 197 1.12 -8.14 34.45
N VAL A 198 2.09 -8.76 35.14
CA VAL A 198 3.29 -9.35 34.53
C VAL A 198 2.90 -10.49 33.58
N ARG A 199 1.98 -11.38 33.97
CA ARG A 199 1.47 -12.44 33.11
C ARG A 199 0.78 -11.88 31.87
N GLY A 200 -0.09 -10.88 32.04
CA GLY A 200 -0.76 -10.20 30.93
C GLY A 200 0.23 -9.57 29.96
N ARG A 201 1.26 -8.89 30.47
CA ARG A 201 2.34 -8.32 29.66
C ARG A 201 3.13 -9.39 28.92
N HIS A 202 3.45 -10.52 29.56
CA HIS A 202 4.12 -11.64 28.90
C HIS A 202 3.28 -12.25 27.78
N VAL A 203 1.98 -12.42 27.98
CA VAL A 203 1.06 -12.92 26.94
C VAL A 203 0.99 -11.92 25.77
N ALA A 204 0.82 -10.63 26.06
CA ALA A 204 0.79 -9.58 25.04
C ALA A 204 2.09 -9.53 24.22
N LEU A 205 3.25 -9.62 24.88
CA LEU A 205 4.56 -9.67 24.21
C LEU A 205 4.74 -10.94 23.37
N ARG A 206 4.23 -12.08 23.82
CA ARG A 206 4.27 -13.32 23.02
C ARG A 206 3.38 -13.23 21.78
N ALA A 207 2.17 -12.68 21.93
CA ALA A 207 1.26 -12.46 20.82
C ALA A 207 1.86 -11.49 19.79
N ALA A 208 2.40 -10.35 20.24
CA ALA A 208 3.07 -9.38 19.37
C ALA A 208 4.28 -9.99 18.65
N ARG A 209 5.08 -10.84 19.33
CA ARG A 209 6.19 -11.57 18.68
C ARG A 209 5.72 -12.56 17.63
N ALA A 210 4.60 -13.24 17.85
CA ALA A 210 4.04 -14.17 16.87
C ALA A 210 3.54 -13.41 15.63
N GLU A 211 2.94 -12.23 15.83
CA GLU A 211 2.39 -11.38 14.78
C GLU A 211 3.48 -10.79 13.87
N VAL A 212 4.57 -10.26 14.45
CA VAL A 212 5.69 -9.67 13.70
C VAL A 212 6.77 -10.69 13.32
N ARG A 213 6.44 -11.98 13.35
CA ARG A 213 7.40 -13.06 13.10
C ARG A 213 7.94 -13.00 11.68
N ASP A 214 7.05 -12.77 10.72
CA ASP A 214 7.40 -12.70 9.31
C ASP A 214 8.01 -11.34 8.98
N VAL A 215 8.87 -11.31 7.97
CA VAL A 215 9.61 -10.12 7.54
C VAL A 215 8.97 -9.48 6.33
N VAL A 216 8.38 -10.28 5.45
CA VAL A 216 7.84 -9.85 4.16
C VAL A 216 6.34 -10.16 4.10
N PHE A 217 5.55 -9.17 3.68
CA PHE A 217 4.10 -9.23 3.62
C PHE A 217 3.60 -8.77 2.25
N GLY A 218 2.48 -9.33 1.80
CA GLY A 218 1.95 -9.07 0.46
C GLY A 218 2.75 -9.76 -0.64
N ARG A 219 2.47 -9.40 -1.90
CA ARG A 219 3.21 -9.90 -3.06
C ARG A 219 3.48 -8.74 -4.02
N PRO A 220 4.70 -8.67 -4.59
CA PRO A 220 4.95 -7.73 -5.66
C PRO A 220 4.10 -8.11 -6.88
N GLY A 221 3.76 -7.11 -7.66
CA GLY A 221 3.03 -7.21 -8.91
C GLY A 221 3.58 -8.29 -9.84
N THR A 222 2.67 -9.08 -10.41
CA THR A 222 2.98 -10.22 -11.27
C THR A 222 2.99 -9.86 -12.75
N ASP A 223 2.41 -8.73 -13.13
CA ASP A 223 2.15 -8.40 -14.53
C ASP A 223 3.44 -8.01 -15.26
N ASP A 224 3.47 -8.18 -16.57
CA ASP A 224 4.67 -7.92 -17.37
C ASP A 224 5.06 -6.43 -17.39
N ASP A 225 4.15 -5.52 -17.09
CA ASP A 225 4.46 -4.09 -16.94
C ASP A 225 5.09 -3.74 -15.59
N GLN A 226 4.88 -4.57 -14.56
CA GLN A 226 5.35 -4.43 -13.17
C GLN A 226 6.78 -4.95 -12.92
N ILE A 227 7.64 -4.99 -13.95
CA ILE A 227 9.01 -5.50 -13.80
C ILE A 227 9.83 -4.67 -12.82
N ALA A 228 9.70 -3.33 -12.82
CA ALA A 228 10.43 -2.47 -11.90
C ALA A 228 10.07 -2.78 -10.45
N GLU A 229 8.79 -2.95 -10.17
CA GLU A 229 8.29 -3.37 -8.85
C GLU A 229 8.97 -4.68 -8.40
N ARG A 230 9.00 -5.72 -9.26
CA ARG A 230 9.69 -6.99 -8.95
C ARG A 230 11.20 -6.84 -8.76
N ARG A 231 11.84 -5.91 -9.47
CA ARG A 231 13.28 -5.64 -9.31
C ARG A 231 13.56 -4.96 -7.97
N THR A 232 12.71 -4.03 -7.54
CA THR A 232 12.82 -3.41 -6.23
C THR A 232 12.56 -4.44 -5.13
N ALA A 233 11.56 -5.31 -5.29
CA ALA A 233 11.32 -6.41 -4.35
C ALA A 233 12.55 -7.33 -4.16
N ASP A 234 13.26 -7.68 -5.25
CA ASP A 234 14.53 -8.45 -5.20
C ASP A 234 15.63 -7.72 -4.41
N LEU A 235 15.66 -6.39 -4.42
CA LEU A 235 16.60 -5.59 -3.62
C LEU A 235 16.21 -5.55 -2.15
N LEU A 236 14.93 -5.34 -1.87
CA LEU A 236 14.38 -5.36 -0.51
C LEU A 236 14.67 -6.69 0.18
N ASP A 237 14.35 -7.80 -0.49
CA ASP A 237 14.57 -9.15 0.00
C ASP A 237 16.06 -9.46 0.22
N ARG A 238 16.93 -9.07 -0.71
CA ARG A 238 18.37 -9.38 -0.62
C ARG A 238 19.10 -8.54 0.41
N TYR A 239 18.77 -7.26 0.52
CA TYR A 239 19.56 -6.30 1.29
C TYR A 239 18.88 -5.84 2.56
N LEU A 240 17.63 -5.38 2.50
CA LEU A 240 16.99 -4.73 3.66
C LEU A 240 16.49 -5.73 4.71
N THR A 241 16.24 -6.99 4.35
CA THR A 241 15.96 -8.08 5.32
C THR A 241 17.12 -8.33 6.28
N ARG A 242 18.32 -7.79 5.98
CA ARG A 242 19.47 -7.85 6.87
C ARG A 242 19.23 -7.11 8.19
N LEU A 243 18.40 -6.06 8.16
CA LEU A 243 18.00 -5.28 9.33
C LEU A 243 16.97 -6.07 10.14
N PRO A 244 17.26 -6.49 11.38
CA PRO A 244 16.37 -7.35 12.17
C PRO A 244 15.00 -6.73 12.48
N GLY A 245 14.93 -5.40 12.52
CA GLY A 245 13.72 -4.61 12.71
C GLY A 245 12.94 -4.36 11.42
N ALA A 246 13.51 -4.61 10.24
CA ALA A 246 12.84 -4.31 8.98
C ALA A 246 11.62 -5.22 8.76
N ARG A 247 10.51 -4.62 8.34
CA ARG A 247 9.30 -5.28 7.86
C ARG A 247 8.96 -4.70 6.50
N ILE A 248 8.91 -5.56 5.49
CA ILE A 248 8.71 -5.22 4.09
C ILE A 248 7.26 -5.54 3.72
N PHE A 249 6.60 -4.58 3.09
CA PHE A 249 5.21 -4.69 2.65
C PHE A 249 5.17 -4.45 1.16
N HIS A 250 4.52 -5.34 0.41
CA HIS A 250 4.31 -5.23 -1.03
C HIS A 250 2.86 -4.90 -1.30
N GLY A 251 2.61 -3.90 -2.15
CA GLY A 251 1.29 -3.47 -2.58
C GLY A 251 0.43 -2.88 -1.45
N LEU A 252 0.61 -1.60 -1.16
CA LEU A 252 -0.17 -0.90 -0.15
C LEU A 252 -1.29 -0.06 -0.80
N ALA A 253 -2.48 -0.14 -0.23
CA ALA A 253 -3.62 0.69 -0.56
C ALA A 253 -3.69 1.94 0.34
N TRP A 254 -4.19 3.03 -0.23
CA TRP A 254 -4.67 4.15 0.55
C TRP A 254 -5.92 3.79 1.36
N PRO A 255 -6.26 4.56 2.41
CA PRO A 255 -7.54 4.43 3.07
C PRO A 255 -8.70 4.53 2.06
N GLY A 256 -9.51 3.47 1.95
CA GLY A 256 -10.65 3.41 1.02
C GLY A 256 -10.31 2.97 -0.41
N SER A 257 -9.04 2.75 -0.72
CA SER A 257 -8.62 2.11 -1.97
C SER A 257 -8.61 0.58 -1.83
N VAL A 258 -8.92 -0.11 -2.93
CA VAL A 258 -8.82 -1.57 -3.06
C VAL A 258 -7.64 -1.96 -3.95
N PHE A 259 -6.87 -0.98 -4.44
CA PHE A 259 -5.73 -1.18 -5.32
C PHE A 259 -4.43 -0.94 -4.56
N ALA A 260 -3.37 -1.61 -5.02
CA ALA A 260 -2.02 -1.31 -4.58
C ALA A 260 -1.59 0.03 -5.19
N ASP A 261 -1.79 1.11 -4.45
CA ASP A 261 -1.41 2.48 -4.83
C ASP A 261 0.09 2.73 -4.65
N ILE A 262 0.73 2.01 -3.71
CA ILE A 262 2.16 2.07 -3.44
C ILE A 262 2.78 0.69 -3.62
N ASP A 263 3.85 0.62 -4.41
CA ASP A 263 4.50 -0.65 -4.76
C ASP A 263 5.06 -1.37 -3.53
N HIS A 264 5.85 -0.67 -2.70
CA HIS A 264 6.45 -1.26 -1.50
C HIS A 264 6.50 -0.28 -0.33
N ALA A 265 6.61 -0.82 0.87
CA ALA A 265 7.00 -0.06 2.04
C ALA A 265 7.98 -0.85 2.92
N VAL A 266 8.85 -0.13 3.63
CA VAL A 266 9.82 -0.71 4.56
C VAL A 266 9.73 0.01 5.90
N LEU A 267 9.26 -0.69 6.92
CA LEU A 267 9.19 -0.20 8.29
C LEU A 267 10.38 -0.75 9.09
N CYS A 268 11.15 0.11 9.73
CA CYS A 268 12.18 -0.28 10.69
C CYS A 268 12.16 0.72 11.85
N GLY A 269 11.90 0.25 13.07
CA GLY A 269 11.74 1.12 14.23
C GLY A 269 10.57 2.09 14.06
N ARG A 270 10.87 3.40 14.15
CA ARG A 270 9.93 4.51 13.90
C ARG A 270 10.13 5.15 12.53
N ARG A 271 10.67 4.42 11.56
CA ARG A 271 10.95 4.90 10.21
C ARG A 271 10.24 4.08 9.17
N LEU A 272 9.52 4.74 8.28
CA LEU A 272 8.81 4.13 7.17
C LEU A 272 9.32 4.72 5.86
N VAL A 273 9.75 3.86 4.94
CA VAL A 273 10.04 4.24 3.56
C VAL A 273 8.93 3.72 2.66
N LEU A 274 8.18 4.60 2.02
CA LEU A 274 7.28 4.28 0.91
C LEU A 274 8.07 4.27 -0.39
N VAL A 275 7.84 3.28 -1.25
CA VAL A 275 8.64 3.05 -2.45
C VAL A 275 7.73 2.94 -3.66
N GLU A 276 8.04 3.71 -4.70
CA GLU A 276 7.42 3.61 -6.02
C GLU A 276 8.52 3.31 -7.05
N SER A 277 8.29 2.33 -7.93
CA SER A 277 9.28 1.81 -8.87
C SER A 277 8.88 2.14 -10.31
N LYS A 278 9.62 3.02 -10.99
CA LYS A 278 9.31 3.43 -12.36
C LYS A 278 10.30 2.90 -13.38
N ARG A 279 9.80 2.60 -14.58
CA ARG A 279 10.63 2.36 -15.77
C ARG A 279 10.55 3.57 -16.68
N TRP A 280 11.66 4.29 -16.80
CA TRP A 280 11.74 5.46 -17.66
C TRP A 280 12.95 5.43 -18.56
N LEU A 281 12.92 6.28 -19.59
CA LEU A 281 14.01 6.38 -20.56
C LEU A 281 15.34 6.71 -19.88
N PRO A 282 16.45 6.05 -20.30
CA PRO A 282 17.79 6.40 -19.86
C PRO A 282 18.07 7.91 -19.96
N GLY A 283 18.79 8.44 -18.97
CA GLY A 283 19.09 9.86 -18.85
C GLY A 283 19.53 10.25 -17.43
N HIS A 284 19.81 11.53 -17.27
CA HIS A 284 20.05 12.14 -15.97
C HIS A 284 18.76 12.74 -15.41
N TYR A 285 18.39 12.36 -14.20
CA TYR A 285 17.19 12.79 -13.52
C TYR A 285 17.52 13.69 -12.33
N SER A 286 16.78 14.77 -12.16
CA SER A 286 16.99 15.72 -11.06
C SER A 286 15.68 16.38 -10.67
N THR A 287 15.57 16.80 -9.42
CA THR A 287 14.45 17.63 -8.97
C THR A 287 14.81 19.10 -9.19
N GLY A 288 13.95 19.85 -9.88
CA GLY A 288 14.11 21.29 -10.10
C GLY A 288 13.82 22.11 -8.84
N ALA A 289 14.01 23.43 -8.91
CA ALA A 289 13.75 24.36 -7.80
C ALA A 289 12.25 24.50 -7.43
N ASP A 290 11.37 24.02 -8.30
CA ASP A 290 9.91 23.98 -8.17
C ASP A 290 9.40 22.58 -7.76
N ASP A 291 10.28 21.72 -7.25
CA ASP A 291 10.02 20.29 -6.99
C ASP A 291 9.56 19.50 -8.21
N VAL A 292 9.75 20.07 -9.41
CA VAL A 292 9.39 19.42 -10.66
C VAL A 292 10.54 18.55 -11.15
N LEU A 293 10.23 17.28 -11.39
CA LEU A 293 11.18 16.34 -11.95
C LEU A 293 11.65 16.78 -13.35
N GLN A 294 12.96 16.67 -13.58
CA GLN A 294 13.61 16.97 -14.85
C GLN A 294 14.36 15.74 -15.36
N ARG A 295 14.43 15.61 -16.69
CA ARG A 295 15.30 14.66 -17.39
C ARG A 295 16.21 15.42 -18.35
N ASN A 296 17.52 15.28 -18.19
CA ASN A 296 18.54 15.99 -18.97
C ASN A 296 18.31 17.52 -18.98
N GLY A 297 17.99 18.08 -17.81
CA GLY A 297 17.75 19.52 -17.62
C GLY A 297 16.45 20.07 -18.22
N ARG A 298 15.52 19.19 -18.64
CA ARG A 298 14.20 19.58 -19.14
C ARG A 298 13.12 19.00 -18.25
N ARG A 299 12.06 19.78 -18.01
CA ARG A 299 10.86 19.31 -17.30
C ARG A 299 10.38 17.97 -17.85
N PHE A 300 10.18 17.01 -16.96
CA PHE A 300 9.80 15.65 -17.27
C PHE A 300 8.43 15.35 -16.67
N GLY A 301 7.44 15.11 -17.54
CA GLY A 301 6.07 14.78 -17.16
C GLY A 301 5.74 13.29 -17.32
N GLY A 302 6.74 12.41 -17.24
CA GLY A 302 6.55 10.99 -17.54
C GLY A 302 5.86 10.24 -16.41
N GLY A 303 4.53 10.31 -16.35
CA GLY A 303 3.70 9.60 -15.38
C GLY A 303 3.95 10.07 -13.95
N GLY A 304 3.00 10.80 -13.36
CA GLY A 304 3.12 11.30 -11.99
C GLY A 304 3.50 10.20 -10.99
N SER A 305 4.34 10.56 -10.04
CA SER A 305 4.57 9.78 -8.82
C SER A 305 3.49 10.20 -7.82
N ARG A 306 2.83 9.23 -7.20
CA ARG A 306 1.83 9.51 -6.16
C ARG A 306 2.43 9.51 -4.75
N LEU A 307 3.75 9.34 -4.65
CA LEU A 307 4.46 9.35 -3.36
C LEU A 307 4.17 10.60 -2.52
N ALA A 308 4.15 11.81 -3.08
CA ALA A 308 3.91 13.02 -2.29
C ALA A 308 2.57 12.96 -1.54
N GLU A 309 1.49 12.64 -2.27
CA GLU A 309 0.15 12.46 -1.70
C GLU A 309 0.11 11.31 -0.68
N ALA A 310 0.83 10.21 -0.97
CA ALA A 310 0.90 9.08 -0.07
C ALA A 310 1.66 9.40 1.23
N LEU A 311 2.66 10.28 1.20
CA LEU A 311 3.39 10.70 2.40
C LEU A 311 2.48 11.47 3.34
N ASP A 312 1.68 12.41 2.83
CA ASP A 312 0.70 13.16 3.64
C ASP A 312 -0.28 12.19 4.34
N VAL A 313 -0.81 11.23 3.58
CA VAL A 313 -1.75 10.22 4.13
C VAL A 313 -1.09 9.34 5.20
N PHE A 314 0.14 8.86 4.96
CA PHE A 314 0.80 7.94 5.89
C PHE A 314 1.36 8.66 7.13
N ASP A 315 1.74 9.93 7.04
CA ASP A 315 2.15 10.74 8.19
C ASP A 315 0.98 10.92 9.17
N GLU A 316 -0.23 11.19 8.65
CA GLU A 316 -1.45 11.26 9.47
C GLU A 316 -1.80 9.91 10.11
N LEU A 317 -1.64 8.79 9.38
CA LEU A 317 -1.94 7.45 9.86
C LEU A 317 -0.96 6.96 10.94
N LEU A 318 0.28 7.45 10.93
CA LEU A 318 1.39 6.93 11.72
C LEU A 318 2.04 8.02 12.58
N PRO A 319 1.32 8.60 13.56
CA PRO A 319 1.82 9.73 14.33
C PRO A 319 3.16 9.43 15.02
N GLY A 320 4.17 10.21 14.64
CA GLY A 320 5.55 10.16 15.13
C GLY A 320 6.41 9.06 14.52
N VAL A 321 5.95 8.34 13.50
CA VAL A 321 6.81 7.58 12.60
C VAL A 321 7.30 8.57 11.55
N ASP A 322 8.60 8.64 11.33
CA ASP A 322 9.14 9.45 10.24
C ASP A 322 8.85 8.70 8.93
N VAL A 323 8.11 9.32 8.01
CA VAL A 323 7.74 8.73 6.72
C VAL A 323 8.53 9.42 5.61
N ARG A 324 9.16 8.65 4.72
CA ARG A 324 9.92 9.15 3.55
C ARG A 324 9.55 8.39 2.29
N GLY A 325 9.62 9.04 1.14
CA GLY A 325 9.32 8.48 -0.17
C GLY A 325 10.59 8.18 -0.96
N ALA A 326 10.63 7.05 -1.66
CA ALA A 326 11.69 6.67 -2.58
C ALA A 326 11.12 6.32 -3.95
N LEU A 327 11.42 7.15 -4.95
CA LEU A 327 11.15 6.88 -6.34
C LEU A 327 12.36 6.19 -6.97
N VAL A 328 12.26 4.86 -7.13
CA VAL A 328 13.35 4.02 -7.65
C VAL A 328 13.24 3.88 -9.15
N LEU A 329 14.25 4.36 -9.88
CA LEU A 329 14.21 4.44 -11.34
C LEU A 329 14.99 3.30 -12.01
N TYR A 330 14.32 2.62 -12.93
CA TYR A 330 14.91 1.60 -13.79
C TYR A 330 14.86 2.05 -15.26
N PRO A 331 15.88 1.70 -16.06
CA PRO A 331 15.85 2.02 -17.48
C PRO A 331 14.75 1.23 -18.21
N SER A 332 13.98 1.90 -19.06
CA SER A 332 12.94 1.30 -19.91
C SER A 332 13.50 0.61 -21.17
N ARG A 333 14.78 0.82 -21.47
CA ARG A 333 15.54 0.24 -22.59
C ARG A 333 17.02 0.23 -22.25
N ALA A 334 17.85 -0.38 -23.10
CA ALA A 334 19.31 -0.33 -22.94
C ALA A 334 19.82 1.12 -22.78
N GLY A 335 20.60 1.36 -21.72
CA GLY A 335 21.16 2.65 -21.36
C GLY A 335 21.25 2.82 -19.84
N THR A 336 21.77 3.97 -19.41
CA THR A 336 22.03 4.27 -18.00
C THR A 336 21.06 5.32 -17.47
N ILE A 337 20.54 5.11 -16.27
CA ILE A 337 19.91 6.15 -15.46
C ILE A 337 20.94 6.68 -14.48
N THR A 338 21.02 8.01 -14.37
CA THR A 338 21.74 8.68 -13.29
C THR A 338 20.79 9.66 -12.63
N VAL A 339 21.00 9.94 -11.35
CA VAL A 339 20.21 10.93 -10.60
C VAL A 339 21.13 11.99 -10.02
N ALA A 340 20.60 13.19 -9.78
CA ALA A 340 21.30 14.21 -9.02
C ALA A 340 21.36 13.81 -7.54
N PRO A 341 22.37 14.28 -6.79
CA PRO A 341 22.42 14.10 -5.35
C PRO A 341 21.12 14.59 -4.68
N THR A 342 20.64 13.83 -3.70
CA THR A 342 19.46 14.18 -2.92
C THR A 342 19.86 14.43 -1.47
N ASP A 343 19.19 15.39 -0.85
CA ASP A 343 19.23 15.61 0.60
C ASP A 343 18.13 14.82 1.32
N ALA A 344 17.24 14.16 0.58
CA ALA A 344 16.21 13.29 1.14
C ALA A 344 16.84 12.22 2.03
N PHE A 345 16.10 11.79 3.05
CA PHE A 345 16.60 10.96 4.17
C PHE A 345 17.58 11.68 5.13
N THR A 346 17.65 13.01 5.08
CA THR A 346 18.20 13.83 6.17
C THR A 346 17.08 14.51 6.96
N PRO A 347 17.31 14.93 8.23
CA PRO A 347 16.26 15.56 9.04
C PRO A 347 15.63 16.81 8.41
N ALA A 348 16.37 17.55 7.58
CA ALA A 348 15.93 18.78 6.92
C ALA A 348 15.71 18.61 5.41
N GLY A 349 15.86 17.39 4.88
CA GLY A 349 15.82 17.12 3.45
C GLY A 349 14.40 16.94 2.92
N THR A 350 14.32 16.91 1.59
CA THR A 350 13.09 16.64 0.85
C THR A 350 12.46 15.30 1.23
N ASP A 351 11.12 15.22 1.16
CA ASP A 351 10.38 14.04 1.60
C ASP A 351 10.38 12.90 0.58
N VAL A 352 10.57 13.20 -0.71
CA VAL A 352 10.66 12.21 -1.78
C VAL A 352 12.05 12.24 -2.43
N ALA A 353 12.76 11.13 -2.36
CA ALA A 353 14.04 10.93 -3.02
C ALA A 353 13.87 10.28 -4.40
N VAL A 354 14.55 10.79 -5.42
CA VAL A 354 14.69 10.11 -6.72
C VAL A 354 16.02 9.38 -6.75
N LEU A 355 15.99 8.05 -6.86
CA LEU A 355 17.16 7.21 -6.62
C LEU A 355 17.36 6.17 -7.73
N THR A 356 18.62 5.87 -8.04
CA THR A 356 18.96 4.60 -8.71
C THR A 356 18.75 3.43 -7.74
N PRO A 357 18.62 2.18 -8.22
CA PRO A 357 18.45 1.03 -7.34
C PRO A 357 19.64 0.81 -6.40
N GLU A 358 20.86 1.13 -6.84
CA GLU A 358 22.07 1.09 -6.04
C GLU A 358 22.07 2.14 -4.92
N GLU A 359 21.66 3.38 -5.23
CA GLU A 359 21.55 4.45 -4.23
C GLU A 359 20.41 4.18 -3.25
N PHE A 360 19.30 3.61 -3.70
CA PHE A 360 18.19 3.21 -2.82
C PHE A 360 18.67 2.32 -1.69
N VAL A 361 19.42 1.25 -1.99
CA VAL A 361 19.96 0.35 -0.96
C VAL A 361 20.92 1.08 -0.03
N ARG A 362 21.76 1.99 -0.54
CA ARG A 362 22.75 2.70 0.29
C ARG A 362 22.11 3.76 1.17
N VAL A 363 21.29 4.64 0.60
CA VAL A 363 20.71 5.82 1.25
C VAL A 363 19.54 5.43 2.15
N ALA A 364 18.51 4.81 1.58
CA ALA A 364 17.33 4.41 2.38
C ALA A 364 17.71 3.35 3.42
N GLY A 365 18.60 2.42 3.05
CA GLY A 365 19.13 1.44 4.00
C GLY A 365 19.91 2.05 5.15
N ALA A 366 20.75 3.08 4.91
CA ALA A 366 21.48 3.77 5.97
C ALA A 366 20.53 4.47 6.93
N TRP A 367 19.51 5.14 6.39
CA TRP A 367 18.51 5.84 7.19
C TRP A 367 17.65 4.88 8.03
N LEU A 368 17.26 3.73 7.47
CA LEU A 368 16.58 2.68 8.25
C LEU A 368 17.50 2.06 9.31
N ALA A 369 18.80 1.97 9.03
CA ALA A 369 19.78 1.31 9.90
C ALA A 369 20.15 2.09 11.18
N GLU A 370 19.74 3.35 11.37
CA GLU A 370 19.98 4.01 12.66
C GLU A 370 19.02 3.54 13.78
N ASP A 371 17.95 2.79 13.45
CA ASP A 371 17.18 1.98 14.40
C ASP A 371 16.97 0.56 13.84
N PRO A 372 18.04 -0.26 13.73
CA PRO A 372 18.09 -1.42 12.87
C PRO A 372 17.34 -2.63 13.43
N SER A 373 17.04 -2.63 14.74
CA SER A 373 16.57 -3.80 15.47
C SER A 373 15.19 -3.60 16.10
N THR A 374 14.61 -2.41 16.06
CA THR A 374 13.29 -2.14 16.65
C THR A 374 12.15 -2.41 15.67
N VAL A 375 11.03 -2.93 16.19
CA VAL A 375 9.73 -2.98 15.50
C VAL A 375 8.70 -2.27 16.37
N ASP A 376 8.17 -1.15 15.90
CA ASP A 376 7.00 -0.51 16.51
C ASP A 376 5.75 -1.32 16.13
N VAL A 377 5.17 -2.02 17.11
CA VAL A 377 4.05 -2.95 16.88
C VAL A 377 2.78 -2.21 16.45
N ARG A 378 2.61 -0.95 16.88
CA ARG A 378 1.45 -0.15 16.46
C ARG A 378 1.61 0.28 15.01
N ALA A 379 2.77 0.80 14.64
CA ALA A 379 3.07 1.17 13.27
C ALA A 379 2.95 -0.04 12.34
N PHE A 380 3.51 -1.18 12.75
CA PHE A 380 3.39 -2.45 12.02
C PHE A 380 1.94 -2.81 11.72
N ARG A 381 1.07 -2.79 12.74
CA ARG A 381 -0.37 -3.10 12.59
C ARG A 381 -1.09 -2.14 11.63
N THR A 382 -0.76 -0.86 11.71
CA THR A 382 -1.34 0.14 10.82
C THR A 382 -0.92 -0.10 9.37
N VAL A 383 0.36 -0.40 9.13
CA VAL A 383 0.90 -0.61 7.77
C VAL A 383 0.42 -1.94 7.19
N ILE A 384 0.46 -3.04 7.94
CA ILE A 384 0.01 -4.35 7.44
C ILE A 384 -1.48 -4.35 7.06
N ALA A 385 -2.31 -3.56 7.75
CA ALA A 385 -3.71 -3.39 7.41
C ALA A 385 -3.95 -2.66 6.08
N ARG A 386 -2.90 -2.11 5.46
CA ARG A 386 -2.94 -1.48 4.13
C ARG A 386 -2.45 -2.40 3.02
N VAL A 387 -1.90 -3.57 3.33
CA VAL A 387 -1.46 -4.52 2.31
C VAL A 387 -2.66 -5.10 1.58
N VAL A 388 -2.66 -4.99 0.25
CA VAL A 388 -3.69 -5.55 -0.62
C VAL A 388 -3.39 -7.04 -0.83
N SER A 389 -4.35 -7.89 -0.49
CA SER A 389 -4.24 -9.36 -0.60
C SER A 389 -4.46 -9.89 -2.01
#